data_AF-A0A966A890-F1
#
_entry.id   AF-A0A966A890-F1
#
_cell.length_a   1.000
_cell.length_b   1.000
_cell.length_c   1.000
_cell.angle_alpha   90.00
_cell.angle_beta   90.00
_cell.angle_gamma   90.00
#
_symmetry.space_group_name_H-M   'P 1'
#
loop_
_entity.id
_entity.type
_entity.pdbx_description
1 polymer ?
#
loop_
_entity_poly.entity_id
_entity_poly.type
_entity_poly.pdbx_seq_one_letter_code
_entity_poly.pdbx_strand_id
1 'polypeptide(L)'
;MRKAAAVAMAALAMFLASPSQSADDIGIFETIRQSSISFAATAEVIEAALTDSGLKLHASHDVRVPEDAHKARIYILTAPAYVAAAAAESPRTISAQVLRIAVFTTGDEQTPFINMANPVAHAMVYYADSPNYDTLVGAAGDVAQQIRELVATVPGTAINEQAEPRRSENHYRKYKGDGPARMMAKFRKWEKSQLPVLTDTADNFSAVADQVVARLSEGVVADAEEAAGWEVLVSIPVRPDAVYIGLSNPYIEDKMVGINSRFRNEGKSELSPYPGVDHVAALPTEVLIVREGDETVVLHYGQMWRMQLYFWDSGYRAFTANVGVPGTIVNSIEAAIKTDR
;
A
#
# COMPACT_ATOMS: atom_id res chain seq x y z
N MET A 1 62.85 39.12 19.47
CA MET A 1 62.74 37.64 19.34
C MET A 1 61.82 37.11 20.42
N ARG A 2 61.04 36.06 20.11
CA ARG A 2 59.93 35.40 20.85
C ARG A 2 58.55 35.98 20.52
N LYS A 3 58.01 35.66 19.33
CA LYS A 3 57.19 34.48 18.95
C LYS A 3 55.77 34.54 19.55
N ALA A 4 54.84 34.99 18.71
CA ALA A 4 53.40 34.85 18.86
C ALA A 4 52.99 33.37 18.75
N ALA A 5 52.09 32.94 19.63
CA ALA A 5 51.43 31.64 19.54
C ALA A 5 50.10 31.83 18.78
N ALA A 6 50.01 31.20 17.61
CA ALA A 6 48.77 31.08 16.86
C ALA A 6 48.01 29.85 17.39
N VAL A 7 46.77 30.08 17.81
CA VAL A 7 45.80 29.04 18.17
C VAL A 7 45.23 28.49 16.87
N ALA A 8 45.53 27.23 16.56
CA ALA A 8 44.92 26.50 15.46
C ALA A 8 43.58 25.91 15.91
N MET A 9 42.48 26.42 15.36
CA MET A 9 41.17 25.76 15.41
C MET A 9 41.19 24.57 14.45
N ALA A 10 41.11 23.35 14.99
CA ALA A 10 40.85 22.15 14.21
C ALA A 10 39.34 22.09 13.90
N ALA A 11 38.98 22.29 12.63
CA ALA A 11 37.65 21.98 12.12
C ALA A 11 37.51 20.46 11.98
N LEU A 12 36.67 19.87 12.82
CA LEU A 12 36.28 18.46 12.72
C LEU A 12 35.22 18.33 11.62
N ALA A 13 35.65 18.03 10.40
CA ALA A 13 34.73 17.63 9.33
C ALA A 13 34.25 16.20 9.62
N MET A 14 33.04 16.05 10.15
CA MET A 14 32.33 14.77 10.15
C MET A 14 31.93 14.46 8.71
N PHE A 15 32.79 13.69 8.02
CA PHE A 15 32.38 12.92 6.85
C PHE A 15 31.40 11.85 7.36
N LEU A 16 30.10 12.10 7.21
CA LEU A 16 29.10 11.03 7.21
C LEU A 16 29.38 10.21 5.95
N ALA A 17 30.21 9.18 6.10
CA ALA A 17 30.27 8.10 5.15
C ALA A 17 28.88 7.46 5.17
N SER A 18 28.04 7.79 4.18
CA SER A 18 26.84 7.02 3.89
C SER A 18 27.29 5.57 3.75
N PRO A 19 26.77 4.63 4.57
CA PRO A 19 27.02 3.23 4.29
C PRO A 19 26.43 2.97 2.91
N SER A 20 27.31 2.66 1.95
CA SER A 20 26.88 2.09 0.67
C SER A 20 26.20 0.78 0.99
N GLN A 21 24.87 0.83 1.19
CA GLN A 21 24.03 -0.35 1.21
C GLN A 21 24.24 -1.02 -0.16
N SER A 22 24.71 -2.27 -0.12
CA SER A 22 24.44 -3.20 -1.20
C SER A 22 22.95 -3.06 -1.56
N ALA A 23 22.64 -2.99 -2.85
CA ALA A 23 21.26 -2.87 -3.33
C ALA A 23 20.54 -4.21 -3.05
N ASP A 24 20.16 -4.42 -1.80
CA ASP A 24 19.45 -5.61 -1.37
C ASP A 24 18.13 -5.65 -2.13
N ASP A 25 17.75 -6.85 -2.61
CA ASP A 25 16.47 -7.02 -3.26
C ASP A 25 15.34 -6.79 -2.25
N ILE A 26 14.41 -5.90 -2.59
CA ILE A 26 13.31 -5.44 -1.73
C ILE A 26 12.01 -6.14 -2.14
N GLY A 27 11.18 -6.51 -1.17
CA GLY A 27 9.84 -7.04 -1.39
C GLY A 27 8.78 -5.93 -1.38
N ILE A 28 7.67 -6.11 -2.11
CA ILE A 28 6.53 -5.18 -2.04
C ILE A 28 5.82 -5.26 -0.69
N PHE A 29 5.99 -6.39 0.01
CA PHE A 29 5.65 -6.56 1.41
C PHE A 29 6.89 -6.92 2.22
N GLU A 30 6.80 -6.67 3.52
CA GLU A 30 7.76 -7.13 4.50
C GLU A 30 7.01 -7.76 5.67
N THR A 31 7.40 -8.98 6.04
CA THR A 31 6.96 -9.62 7.28
C THR A 31 7.82 -9.09 8.40
N ILE A 32 7.22 -8.25 9.25
CA ILE A 32 7.97 -7.56 10.31
C ILE A 32 8.06 -8.47 11.53
N ARG A 33 6.98 -9.19 11.85
CA ARG A 33 6.86 -9.80 13.16
C ARG A 33 5.91 -11.00 13.22
N GLN A 34 6.29 -11.97 14.05
CA GLN A 34 5.42 -13.06 14.50
C GLN A 34 5.02 -12.77 15.95
N SER A 35 3.72 -12.71 16.21
CA SER A 35 3.17 -12.46 17.55
C SER A 35 3.16 -13.74 18.38
N SER A 36 3.41 -13.60 19.69
CA SER A 36 3.25 -14.69 20.67
C SER A 36 1.95 -14.60 21.47
N ILE A 37 1.07 -13.66 21.12
CA ILE A 37 -0.25 -13.47 21.74
C ILE A 37 -1.35 -13.64 20.69
N SER A 38 -2.62 -13.65 21.12
CA SER A 38 -3.76 -13.84 20.20
C SER A 38 -3.87 -12.74 19.15
N PHE A 39 -4.61 -12.99 18.07
CA PHE A 39 -4.92 -12.00 17.04
C PHE A 39 -5.53 -10.72 17.64
N ALA A 40 -6.56 -10.85 18.48
CA ALA A 40 -7.23 -9.71 19.11
C ALA A 40 -6.28 -8.90 19.99
N ALA A 41 -5.48 -9.56 20.84
CA ALA A 41 -4.51 -8.89 21.69
C ALA A 41 -3.37 -8.25 20.87
N THR A 42 -2.98 -8.86 19.75
CA THR A 42 -2.01 -8.28 18.80
C THR A 42 -2.56 -6.99 18.20
N ALA A 43 -3.83 -6.98 17.78
CA ALA A 43 -4.49 -5.80 17.25
C ALA A 43 -4.59 -4.68 18.30
N GLU A 44 -5.00 -5.00 19.53
CA GLU A 44 -5.08 -4.04 20.64
C GLU A 44 -3.72 -3.39 20.94
N VAL A 45 -2.62 -4.16 20.94
CA VAL A 45 -1.27 -3.58 21.16
C VAL A 45 -0.86 -2.65 20.02
N ILE A 46 -1.17 -3.00 18.77
CA ILE A 46 -0.88 -2.11 17.62
C ILE A 46 -1.69 -0.83 17.70
N GLU A 47 -2.99 -0.91 18.01
CA GLU A 47 -3.87 0.27 18.13
C GLU A 47 -3.42 1.20 19.27
N ALA A 48 -3.00 0.64 20.40
CA ALA A 48 -2.39 1.40 21.48
C ALA A 48 -1.08 2.06 21.03
N ALA A 49 -0.17 1.31 20.41
CA ALA A 49 1.12 1.82 19.96
C ALA A 49 0.99 2.90 18.86
N LEU A 50 -0.05 2.82 18.01
CA LEU A 50 -0.36 3.84 17.00
C LEU A 50 -0.73 5.19 17.65
N THR A 51 -1.42 5.17 18.79
CA THR A 51 -1.83 6.39 19.51
C THR A 51 -0.62 7.18 20.02
N ASP A 52 0.44 6.48 20.41
CA ASP A 52 1.69 7.07 20.93
C ASP A 52 2.74 7.29 19.83
N SER A 53 2.44 6.93 18.58
CA SER A 53 3.34 7.05 17.45
C SER A 53 3.24 8.40 16.73
N GLY A 54 4.21 8.70 15.87
CA GLY A 54 4.11 9.81 14.91
C GLY A 54 3.27 9.47 13.66
N LEU A 55 2.72 8.26 13.57
CA LEU A 55 1.85 7.83 12.49
C LEU A 55 0.41 8.23 12.79
N LYS A 56 -0.32 8.66 11.76
CA LYS A 56 -1.74 8.95 11.87
C LYS A 56 -2.54 7.76 11.36
N LEU A 57 -3.29 7.11 12.26
CA LEU A 57 -4.31 6.12 11.91
C LEU A 57 -5.54 6.84 11.33
N HIS A 58 -6.00 6.40 10.16
CA HIS A 58 -7.23 6.91 9.54
C HIS A 58 -8.36 5.90 9.59
N ALA A 59 -8.06 4.61 9.43
CA ALA A 59 -9.04 3.54 9.51
C ALA A 59 -8.36 2.21 9.85
N SER A 60 -9.11 1.33 10.52
CA SER A 60 -8.83 -0.10 10.59
C SER A 60 -10.00 -0.87 9.98
N HIS A 61 -9.72 -2.04 9.41
CA HIS A 61 -10.74 -2.87 8.78
C HIS A 61 -10.41 -4.35 8.92
N ASP A 62 -11.38 -5.12 9.42
CA ASP A 62 -11.29 -6.58 9.47
C ASP A 62 -11.63 -7.15 8.10
N VAL A 63 -10.64 -7.78 7.47
CA VAL A 63 -10.78 -8.34 6.12
C VAL A 63 -11.48 -9.69 6.19
N ARG A 64 -12.50 -9.85 5.34
CA ARG A 64 -13.24 -11.09 5.15
C ARG A 64 -12.36 -12.06 4.37
N VAL A 65 -11.73 -12.96 5.12
CA VAL A 65 -11.01 -14.10 4.57
C VAL A 65 -12.04 -15.16 4.17
N PRO A 66 -11.91 -15.83 3.01
CA PRO A 66 -12.85 -16.86 2.60
C PRO A 66 -13.05 -17.92 3.69
N GLU A 67 -14.31 -18.34 3.85
CA GLU A 67 -14.73 -19.35 4.86
C GLU A 67 -14.41 -18.96 6.32
N ASP A 68 -14.09 -17.69 6.58
CA ASP A 68 -13.57 -17.19 7.86
C ASP A 68 -12.35 -17.98 8.36
N ALA A 69 -11.62 -18.61 7.45
CA ALA A 69 -10.59 -19.59 7.79
C ALA A 69 -9.38 -18.95 8.50
N HIS A 70 -9.09 -17.68 8.22
CA HIS A 70 -8.11 -16.87 8.96
C HIS A 70 -8.76 -15.58 9.48
N LYS A 71 -8.10 -14.94 10.45
CA LYS A 71 -8.39 -13.56 10.85
C LYS A 71 -7.39 -12.63 10.18
N ALA A 72 -7.85 -11.48 9.72
CA ALA A 72 -7.00 -10.45 9.15
C ALA A 72 -7.56 -9.05 9.41
N ARG A 73 -6.68 -8.11 9.75
CA ARG A 73 -7.01 -6.69 9.95
C ARG A 73 -5.98 -5.83 9.24
N ILE A 74 -6.44 -4.82 8.51
CA ILE A 74 -5.58 -3.77 7.95
C ILE A 74 -5.69 -2.49 8.76
N TYR A 75 -4.60 -1.74 8.82
CA TYR A 75 -4.52 -0.38 9.33
C TYR A 75 -4.05 0.54 8.21
N ILE A 76 -4.81 1.59 7.95
CA ILE A 76 -4.54 2.57 6.90
C ILE A 76 -4.03 3.84 7.56
N LEU A 77 -2.78 4.20 7.24
CA LEU A 77 -2.03 5.22 7.95
C LEU A 77 -1.46 6.26 6.99
N THR A 78 -1.08 7.42 7.54
CA THR A 78 -0.12 8.34 6.90
C THR A 78 0.94 8.75 7.91
N ALA A 79 2.13 9.10 7.45
CA ALA A 79 3.14 9.77 8.28
C ALA A 79 3.23 11.25 7.87
N PRO A 80 2.92 12.21 8.76
CA PRO A 80 2.96 13.63 8.43
C PRO A 80 4.31 14.10 7.86
N ALA A 81 5.43 13.58 8.38
CA ALA A 81 6.76 13.90 7.87
C ALA A 81 6.98 13.41 6.43
N TYR A 82 6.48 12.21 6.10
CA TYR A 82 6.60 11.66 4.75
C TYR A 82 5.69 12.37 3.74
N VAL A 83 4.45 12.70 4.16
CA VAL A 83 3.54 13.55 3.38
C VAL A 83 4.17 14.92 3.10
N ALA A 84 4.81 15.52 4.11
CA ALA A 84 5.51 16.80 3.94
C ALA A 84 6.71 16.70 2.99
N ALA A 85 7.49 15.61 3.06
CA ALA A 85 8.59 15.35 2.13
C ALA A 85 8.11 15.24 0.68
N ALA A 86 6.92 14.69 0.46
CA ALA A 86 6.30 14.54 -0.86
C ALA A 86 5.44 15.74 -1.31
N ALA A 87 5.48 16.87 -0.60
CA ALA A 87 4.58 18.01 -0.86
C ALA A 87 4.78 18.63 -2.26
N ALA A 88 5.99 18.56 -2.82
CA ALA A 88 6.32 19.09 -4.15
C ALA A 88 6.03 18.11 -5.30
N GLU A 89 5.65 16.86 -4.99
CA GLU A 89 5.41 15.83 -6.01
C GLU A 89 4.03 15.97 -6.65
N SER A 90 3.83 15.36 -7.82
CA SER A 90 2.51 15.31 -8.46
C SER A 90 1.46 14.71 -7.50
N PRO A 91 0.24 15.27 -7.41
CA PRO A 91 -0.83 14.72 -6.58
C PRO A 91 -1.25 13.31 -7.00
N ARG A 92 -0.90 12.89 -8.22
CA ARG A 92 -1.10 11.52 -8.68
C ARG A 92 -0.24 10.47 -7.96
N THR A 93 0.72 10.89 -7.14
CA THR A 93 1.62 10.01 -6.37
C THR A 93 1.14 9.73 -4.94
N ILE A 94 -0.01 10.27 -4.51
CA ILE A 94 -0.46 10.15 -3.10
C ILE A 94 -0.66 8.72 -2.59
N SER A 95 -0.82 7.74 -3.48
CA SER A 95 -0.88 6.32 -3.11
C SER A 95 0.39 5.83 -2.42
N ALA A 96 1.55 6.42 -2.72
CA ALA A 96 2.82 6.11 -2.04
C ALA A 96 2.89 6.68 -0.62
N GLN A 97 2.08 7.70 -0.31
CA GLN A 97 2.05 8.41 0.97
C GLN A 97 1.07 7.76 1.97
N VAL A 98 0.19 6.88 1.48
CA VAL A 98 -0.73 6.08 2.29
C VAL A 98 -0.07 4.74 2.61
N LEU A 99 0.11 4.49 3.89
CA LEU A 99 0.84 3.35 4.45
C LEU A 99 -0.15 2.30 4.94
N ARG A 100 0.27 1.03 4.91
CA ARG A 100 -0.60 -0.11 5.26
C ARG A 100 0.17 -1.10 6.13
N ILE A 101 -0.40 -1.42 7.28
CA ILE A 101 0.04 -2.52 8.15
C ILE A 101 -1.09 -3.55 8.16
N ALA A 102 -0.77 -4.83 8.07
CA ALA A 102 -1.73 -5.92 8.20
C ALA A 102 -1.34 -6.84 9.34
N VAL A 103 -2.32 -7.26 10.15
CA VAL A 103 -2.22 -8.37 11.10
C VAL A 103 -3.03 -9.50 10.52
N PHE A 104 -2.51 -10.72 10.50
CA PHE A 104 -3.27 -11.88 10.02
C PHE A 104 -2.84 -13.16 10.71
N THR A 105 -3.73 -14.16 10.76
CA THR A 105 -3.40 -15.50 11.23
C THR A 105 -3.07 -16.43 10.07
N THR A 106 -2.15 -17.36 10.28
CA THR A 106 -1.81 -18.42 9.32
C THR A 106 -1.22 -19.62 10.07
N GLY A 107 -1.16 -20.77 9.40
CA GLY A 107 -0.72 -22.05 9.96
C GLY A 107 -1.79 -22.72 10.82
N ASP A 108 -1.54 -23.99 11.17
CA ASP A 108 -2.50 -24.81 11.94
C ASP A 108 -2.81 -24.21 13.31
N GLU A 109 -1.83 -23.54 13.90
CA GLU A 109 -1.96 -22.85 15.18
C GLU A 109 -2.63 -21.47 15.08
N GLN A 110 -2.99 -21.02 13.87
CA GLN A 110 -3.54 -19.68 13.61
C GLN A 110 -2.66 -18.58 14.22
N THR A 111 -1.35 -18.71 14.05
CA THR A 111 -0.37 -17.80 14.64
C THR A 111 -0.49 -16.42 13.99
N PRO A 112 -0.58 -15.31 14.75
CA PRO A 112 -0.66 -13.99 14.17
C PRO A 112 0.71 -13.48 13.67
N PHE A 113 0.73 -12.96 12.46
CA PHE A 113 1.84 -12.27 11.83
C PHE A 113 1.47 -10.84 11.50
N ILE A 114 2.49 -10.00 11.37
CA ILE A 114 2.36 -8.58 11.06
C ILE A 114 3.19 -8.27 9.82
N ASN A 115 2.52 -7.83 8.76
CA ASN A 115 3.13 -7.38 7.51
C ASN A 115 2.96 -5.87 7.34
N MET A 116 3.84 -5.26 6.56
CA MET A 116 3.59 -3.95 5.95
C MET A 116 3.64 -4.03 4.43
N ALA A 117 2.85 -3.18 3.76
CA ALA A 117 3.10 -2.84 2.37
C ALA A 117 4.32 -1.91 2.33
N ASN A 118 5.43 -2.39 1.78
CA ASN A 118 6.74 -1.78 1.98
C ASN A 118 6.78 -0.34 1.42
N PRO A 119 6.93 0.70 2.27
CA PRO A 119 6.93 2.08 1.82
C PRO A 119 8.06 2.39 0.83
N VAL A 120 9.22 1.75 1.01
CA VAL A 120 10.40 1.92 0.15
C VAL A 120 10.11 1.41 -1.26
N ALA A 121 9.54 0.22 -1.39
CA ALA A 121 9.17 -0.34 -2.68
C ALA A 121 8.13 0.54 -3.41
N HIS A 122 7.14 1.06 -2.69
CA HIS A 122 6.18 2.01 -3.27
C HIS A 122 6.85 3.30 -3.73
N ALA A 123 7.73 3.89 -2.90
CA ALA A 123 8.47 5.10 -3.27
C ALA A 123 9.29 4.89 -4.55
N MET A 124 9.97 3.73 -4.67
CA MET A 124 10.75 3.38 -5.86
C MET A 124 9.90 3.28 -7.14
N VAL A 125 8.64 2.85 -7.01
CA VAL A 125 7.68 2.78 -8.14
C VAL A 125 7.12 4.16 -8.49
N TYR A 126 6.54 4.86 -7.51
CA TYR A 126 5.76 6.08 -7.75
C TYR A 126 6.63 7.32 -8.00
N TYR A 127 7.83 7.37 -7.43
CA TYR A 127 8.74 8.52 -7.58
C TYR A 127 9.86 8.29 -8.59
N ALA A 128 9.81 7.19 -9.36
CA ALA A 128 10.91 6.74 -10.23
C ALA A 128 11.52 7.82 -11.13
N ASP A 129 10.68 8.74 -11.62
CA ASP A 129 11.02 9.82 -12.54
C ASP A 129 11.08 11.21 -11.83
N SER A 130 10.98 11.26 -10.50
CA SER A 130 11.03 12.48 -9.70
C SER A 130 12.47 13.02 -9.57
N PRO A 131 12.69 14.35 -9.64
CA PRO A 131 13.98 14.94 -9.31
C PRO A 131 14.36 14.80 -7.82
N ASN A 132 13.38 14.53 -6.94
CA ASN A 132 13.58 14.38 -5.50
C ASN A 132 13.67 12.90 -5.06
N TYR A 133 13.83 11.98 -6.02
CA TYR A 133 13.74 10.54 -5.81
C TYR A 133 14.50 10.02 -4.59
N ASP A 134 15.79 10.33 -4.44
CA ASP A 134 16.60 9.82 -3.33
C ASP A 134 16.09 10.32 -1.96
N THR A 135 15.61 11.57 -1.91
CA THR A 135 15.03 12.14 -0.68
C THR A 135 13.73 11.43 -0.30
N LEU A 136 12.89 11.12 -1.30
CA LEU A 136 11.60 10.46 -1.09
C LEU A 136 11.76 8.99 -0.71
N VAL A 137 12.70 8.29 -1.33
CA VAL A 137 13.07 6.91 -0.95
C VAL A 137 13.67 6.89 0.47
N GLY A 138 14.50 7.87 0.82
CA GLY A 138 15.00 8.04 2.20
C GLY A 138 13.86 8.23 3.21
N ALA A 139 12.94 9.16 2.95
CA ALA A 139 11.78 9.40 3.80
C ALA A 139 10.85 8.17 3.91
N ALA A 140 10.73 7.38 2.84
CA ALA A 140 10.04 6.11 2.85
C ALA A 140 10.76 5.06 3.73
N GLY A 141 12.08 5.08 3.76
CA GLY A 141 12.90 4.26 4.66
C GLY A 141 12.70 4.64 6.12
N ASP A 142 12.68 5.93 6.43
CA ASP A 142 12.46 6.44 7.79
C ASP A 142 11.07 6.02 8.32
N VAL A 143 10.03 6.10 7.49
CA VAL A 143 8.69 5.67 7.91
C VAL A 143 8.56 4.15 8.00
N ALA A 144 9.24 3.38 7.14
CA ALA A 144 9.31 1.93 7.27
C ALA A 144 9.97 1.54 8.60
N GLN A 145 11.03 2.24 9.01
CA GLN A 145 11.68 2.06 10.30
C GLN A 145 10.75 2.41 11.47
N GLN A 146 10.01 3.52 11.38
CA GLN A 146 9.00 3.89 12.38
C GLN A 146 7.92 2.81 12.54
N ILE A 147 7.48 2.19 11.44
CA ILE A 147 6.52 1.07 11.48
C ILE A 147 7.13 -0.15 12.20
N ARG A 148 8.39 -0.51 11.91
CA ARG A 148 9.07 -1.62 12.61
C ARG A 148 9.19 -1.37 14.11
N GLU A 149 9.55 -0.15 14.50
CA GLU A 149 9.66 0.25 15.92
C GLU A 149 8.32 0.17 16.64
N LEU A 150 7.25 0.64 16.00
CA LEU A 150 5.89 0.50 16.52
C LEU A 150 5.53 -0.97 16.71
N VAL A 151 5.74 -1.79 15.69
CA VAL A 151 5.38 -3.21 15.70
C VAL A 151 6.23 -4.01 16.71
N ALA A 152 7.45 -3.55 17.02
CA ALA A 152 8.30 -4.17 18.04
C ALA A 152 7.71 -4.14 19.46
N THR A 153 6.70 -3.31 19.72
CA THR A 153 5.98 -3.24 21.01
C THR A 153 5.05 -4.43 21.26
N VAL A 154 4.63 -5.13 20.20
CA VAL A 154 3.85 -6.37 20.32
C VAL A 154 4.73 -7.43 21.03
N PRO A 155 4.21 -8.42 21.77
CA PRO A 155 4.98 -9.57 22.26
C PRO A 155 5.22 -10.66 21.19
N GLY A 156 6.41 -11.28 21.11
CA GLY A 156 6.77 -12.22 20.03
C GLY A 156 8.17 -12.02 19.43
N THR A 157 8.37 -12.50 18.20
CA THR A 157 9.66 -12.58 17.52
C THR A 157 9.74 -11.61 16.35
N ALA A 158 10.81 -10.81 16.29
CA ALA A 158 11.10 -9.97 15.13
C ALA A 158 11.53 -10.86 13.93
N ILE A 159 10.92 -10.62 12.77
CA ILE A 159 11.17 -11.35 11.53
C ILE A 159 11.96 -10.46 10.57
N ASN A 160 11.43 -9.29 10.22
CA ASN A 160 12.04 -8.31 9.31
C ASN A 160 12.49 -8.93 7.98
N GLU A 161 11.63 -9.73 7.36
CA GLU A 161 11.92 -10.45 6.12
C GLU A 161 11.17 -9.83 4.94
N GLN A 162 11.91 -9.51 3.87
CA GLN A 162 11.33 -9.04 2.61
C GLN A 162 10.56 -10.19 1.94
N ALA A 163 9.27 -10.00 1.68
CA ALA A 163 8.45 -11.01 1.03
C ALA A 163 8.85 -11.19 -0.44
N GLU A 164 8.83 -12.43 -0.92
CA GLU A 164 9.08 -12.73 -2.32
C GLU A 164 7.92 -12.27 -3.22
N PRO A 165 8.19 -12.04 -4.52
CA PRO A 165 9.51 -11.91 -5.09
C PRO A 165 10.27 -10.68 -4.58
N ARG A 166 11.57 -10.79 -4.35
CA ARG A 166 12.40 -9.62 -4.05
C ARG A 166 12.97 -9.03 -5.33
N ARG A 167 13.14 -7.71 -5.40
CA ARG A 167 13.66 -7.00 -6.58
C ARG A 167 14.59 -5.86 -6.22
N SER A 168 15.62 -5.69 -7.05
CA SER A 168 16.44 -4.49 -7.04
C SER A 168 15.62 -3.21 -7.28
N GLU A 169 16.13 -2.11 -6.74
CA GLU A 169 15.62 -0.76 -7.00
C GLU A 169 15.42 -0.46 -8.50
N ASN A 170 16.40 -0.82 -9.35
CA ASN A 170 16.32 -0.59 -10.80
C ASN A 170 15.11 -1.29 -11.44
N HIS A 171 14.67 -2.42 -10.89
CA HIS A 171 13.45 -3.08 -11.34
C HIS A 171 12.20 -2.28 -10.95
N TYR A 172 12.10 -1.84 -9.69
CA TYR A 172 10.97 -1.03 -9.23
C TYR A 172 10.84 0.31 -9.97
N ARG A 173 11.96 1.01 -10.20
CA ARG A 173 11.97 2.27 -10.98
C ARG A 173 11.46 2.10 -12.41
N LYS A 174 11.63 0.91 -12.98
CA LYS A 174 11.21 0.58 -14.35
C LYS A 174 9.96 -0.29 -14.35
N TYR A 175 9.26 -0.37 -13.22
CA TYR A 175 8.15 -1.27 -13.04
C TYR A 175 7.04 -1.00 -14.06
N LYS A 176 6.71 -2.05 -14.81
CA LYS A 176 5.66 -2.03 -15.83
C LYS A 176 4.93 -3.37 -15.92
N GLY A 177 4.82 -4.02 -14.77
CA GLY A 177 4.48 -5.44 -14.66
C GLY A 177 5.72 -6.35 -14.67
N ASP A 178 5.54 -7.57 -14.20
CA ASP A 178 6.60 -8.57 -14.10
C ASP A 178 6.38 -9.77 -15.03
N GLY A 179 7.48 -10.42 -15.44
CA GLY A 179 7.46 -11.62 -16.28
C GLY A 179 6.58 -11.50 -17.55
N PRO A 180 5.96 -12.59 -18.01
CA PRO A 180 4.97 -12.54 -19.09
C PRO A 180 3.68 -11.79 -18.71
N ALA A 181 3.41 -11.59 -17.41
CA ALA A 181 2.20 -10.93 -16.94
C ALA A 181 2.10 -9.48 -17.40
N ARG A 182 3.23 -8.78 -17.54
CA ARG A 182 3.30 -7.39 -18.04
C ARG A 182 2.53 -7.14 -19.35
N MET A 183 2.34 -8.16 -20.19
CA MET A 183 1.50 -8.06 -21.39
C MET A 183 0.02 -7.77 -21.04
N MET A 184 -0.51 -8.38 -19.98
CA MET A 184 -1.87 -8.17 -19.51
C MET A 184 -2.07 -6.76 -18.91
N ALA A 185 -1.04 -6.20 -18.26
CA ALA A 185 -1.04 -4.81 -17.81
C ALA A 185 -0.68 -3.81 -18.92
N LYS A 186 -0.55 -4.28 -20.17
CA LYS A 186 -0.19 -3.48 -21.35
C LYS A 186 1.12 -2.70 -21.17
N PHE A 187 2.07 -3.26 -20.41
CA PHE A 187 3.38 -2.65 -20.13
C PHE A 187 3.28 -1.23 -19.54
N ARG A 188 2.19 -0.93 -18.82
CA ARG A 188 1.97 0.39 -18.24
C ARG A 188 2.84 0.58 -16.99
N LYS A 189 3.52 1.72 -16.90
CA LYS A 189 3.98 2.27 -15.61
C LYS A 189 2.78 2.78 -14.80
N TRP A 190 3.01 3.17 -13.55
CA TRP A 190 1.95 3.65 -12.66
C TRP A 190 1.17 4.83 -13.27
N GLU A 191 1.84 5.80 -13.91
CA GLU A 191 1.21 6.98 -14.51
C GLU A 191 0.22 6.57 -15.60
N LYS A 192 0.65 5.67 -16.49
CA LYS A 192 -0.16 5.17 -17.61
C LYS A 192 -1.22 4.17 -17.18
N SER A 193 -1.16 3.71 -15.93
CA SER A 193 -2.17 2.84 -15.35
C SER A 193 -3.30 3.62 -14.69
N GLN A 194 -3.15 4.93 -14.44
CA GLN A 194 -4.23 5.75 -13.92
C GLN A 194 -5.31 5.97 -14.98
N LEU A 195 -6.55 5.67 -14.62
CA LEU A 195 -7.73 5.73 -15.46
C LEU A 195 -8.61 6.87 -14.93
N PRO A 196 -8.64 8.04 -15.61
CA PRO A 196 -9.59 9.10 -15.29
C PRO A 196 -11.03 8.62 -15.51
N VAL A 197 -11.89 8.92 -14.55
CA VAL A 197 -13.31 8.54 -14.54
C VAL A 197 -14.21 9.75 -14.75
N LEU A 198 -13.87 10.86 -14.09
CA LEU A 198 -14.59 12.13 -14.09
C LEU A 198 -13.56 13.28 -14.05
N THR A 199 -13.85 14.37 -14.75
CA THR A 199 -13.11 15.64 -14.65
C THR A 199 -14.09 16.77 -14.38
N ASP A 200 -13.69 17.73 -13.55
CA ASP A 200 -14.38 18.99 -13.27
C ASP A 200 -13.35 20.12 -13.17
N THR A 201 -13.79 21.33 -12.87
CA THR A 201 -12.96 22.50 -12.57
C THR A 201 -12.25 22.36 -11.21
N ALA A 202 -11.09 22.99 -11.08
CA ALA A 202 -10.31 23.05 -9.84
C ALA A 202 -11.07 23.66 -8.65
N ASP A 203 -11.99 24.60 -8.91
CA ASP A 203 -12.80 25.26 -7.88
C ASP A 203 -13.81 24.30 -7.23
N ASN A 204 -14.21 23.24 -7.93
CA ASN A 204 -15.14 22.23 -7.44
C ASN A 204 -14.47 21.09 -6.67
N PHE A 205 -13.15 21.16 -6.39
CA PHE A 205 -12.39 20.05 -5.82
C PHE A 205 -13.03 19.38 -4.60
N SER A 206 -13.42 20.15 -3.58
CA SER A 206 -14.08 19.60 -2.39
C SER A 206 -15.47 19.05 -2.68
N ALA A 207 -16.25 19.73 -3.53
CA ALA A 207 -17.59 19.27 -3.91
C ALA A 207 -17.54 17.94 -4.68
N VAL A 208 -16.59 17.80 -5.61
CA VAL A 208 -16.32 16.54 -6.33
C VAL A 208 -15.92 15.45 -5.34
N ALA A 209 -15.08 15.76 -4.34
CA ALA A 209 -14.67 14.78 -3.35
C ALA A 209 -15.85 14.25 -2.52
N ASP A 210 -16.69 15.15 -2.02
CA ASP A 210 -17.90 14.79 -1.26
C ASP A 210 -18.88 14.00 -2.12
N GLN A 211 -19.08 14.41 -3.38
CA GLN A 211 -19.95 13.72 -4.33
C GLN A 211 -19.46 12.30 -4.64
N VAL A 212 -18.16 12.11 -4.88
CA VAL A 212 -17.58 10.80 -5.17
C VAL A 212 -17.72 9.87 -3.96
N VAL A 213 -17.44 10.36 -2.74
CA VAL A 213 -17.64 9.56 -1.52
C VAL A 213 -19.10 9.17 -1.33
N ALA A 214 -20.04 10.09 -1.55
CA ALA A 214 -21.47 9.81 -1.47
C ALA A 214 -21.89 8.73 -2.47
N ARG A 215 -21.54 8.90 -3.75
CA ARG A 215 -21.84 7.94 -4.83
C ARG A 215 -21.27 6.54 -4.56
N LEU A 216 -20.05 6.47 -4.04
CA LEU A 216 -19.42 5.19 -3.68
C LEU A 216 -20.15 4.50 -2.51
N SER A 217 -20.71 5.27 -1.57
CA SER A 217 -21.38 4.76 -0.37
C SER A 217 -22.87 4.43 -0.57
N GLU A 218 -23.48 4.81 -1.70
CA GLU A 218 -24.91 4.60 -1.97
C GLU A 218 -25.26 3.16 -2.38
N GLY A 219 -24.29 2.42 -2.92
CA GLY A 219 -24.50 1.06 -3.43
C GLY A 219 -24.74 0.05 -2.30
N VAL A 220 -25.67 -0.89 -2.51
CA VAL A 220 -25.79 -2.06 -1.63
C VAL A 220 -24.58 -2.97 -1.87
N VAL A 221 -23.81 -3.21 -0.82
CA VAL A 221 -22.64 -4.09 -0.85
C VAL A 221 -23.10 -5.53 -1.06
N ALA A 222 -22.72 -6.11 -2.19
CA ALA A 222 -22.97 -7.50 -2.52
C ALA A 222 -22.00 -8.45 -1.79
N ASP A 223 -22.25 -9.75 -1.89
CA ASP A 223 -21.38 -10.78 -1.32
C ASP A 223 -20.12 -11.02 -2.17
N ALA A 224 -19.37 -12.08 -1.85
CA ALA A 224 -18.08 -12.39 -2.49
C ALA A 224 -18.19 -12.86 -3.96
N GLU A 225 -19.39 -13.11 -4.46
CA GLU A 225 -19.62 -13.59 -5.84
C GLU A 225 -19.71 -12.44 -6.84
N GLU A 226 -20.11 -11.24 -6.41
CA GLU A 226 -20.35 -10.08 -7.27
C GLU A 226 -19.60 -8.82 -6.82
N ALA A 227 -18.89 -8.18 -7.74
CA ALA A 227 -18.24 -6.89 -7.47
C ALA A 227 -19.26 -5.74 -7.54
N ALA A 228 -20.24 -5.70 -6.64
CA ALA A 228 -21.27 -4.66 -6.59
C ALA A 228 -21.33 -4.01 -5.20
N GLY A 229 -21.54 -2.70 -5.18
CA GLY A 229 -21.45 -1.87 -3.98
C GLY A 229 -20.02 -1.74 -3.45
N TRP A 230 -19.75 -0.61 -2.80
CA TRP A 230 -18.44 -0.30 -2.24
C TRP A 230 -18.57 0.15 -0.79
N GLU A 231 -17.68 -0.36 0.04
CA GLU A 231 -17.44 0.18 1.37
C GLU A 231 -16.32 1.20 1.27
N VAL A 232 -16.63 2.47 1.58
CA VAL A 232 -15.61 3.49 1.75
C VAL A 232 -14.98 3.31 3.13
N LEU A 233 -13.81 2.65 3.18
CA LEU A 233 -13.09 2.43 4.43
C LEU A 233 -12.50 3.74 4.96
N VAL A 234 -12.05 4.62 4.05
CA VAL A 234 -11.41 5.88 4.41
C VAL A 234 -11.51 6.90 3.27
N SER A 235 -11.60 8.18 3.63
CA SER A 235 -11.35 9.33 2.74
C SER A 235 -10.33 10.25 3.41
N ILE A 236 -9.12 10.33 2.85
CA ILE A 236 -7.98 11.04 3.42
C ILE A 236 -7.68 12.25 2.55
N PRO A 237 -7.86 13.49 3.03
CA PRO A 237 -7.29 14.67 2.38
C PRO A 237 -5.78 14.69 2.66
N VAL A 238 -5.02 13.91 1.88
CA VAL A 238 -3.57 13.72 2.07
C VAL A 238 -2.85 15.06 1.92
N ARG A 239 -3.30 15.87 0.95
CA ARG A 239 -2.77 17.21 0.66
C ARG A 239 -3.91 18.15 0.24
N PRO A 240 -3.70 19.48 0.21
CA PRO A 240 -4.73 20.43 -0.24
C PRO A 240 -5.23 20.19 -1.67
N ASP A 241 -4.42 19.54 -2.50
CA ASP A 241 -4.66 19.23 -3.91
C ASP A 241 -4.98 17.75 -4.17
N ALA A 242 -5.11 16.93 -3.12
CA ALA A 242 -5.18 15.48 -3.32
C ALA A 242 -5.94 14.74 -2.19
N VAL A 243 -6.96 13.97 -2.57
CA VAL A 243 -7.74 13.09 -1.68
C VAL A 243 -7.55 11.64 -2.10
N TYR A 244 -7.24 10.78 -1.12
CA TYR A 244 -7.19 9.32 -1.26
C TYR A 244 -8.48 8.72 -0.70
N ILE A 245 -9.17 7.89 -1.49
CA ILE A 245 -10.34 7.12 -1.04
C ILE A 245 -9.98 5.65 -1.09
N GLY A 246 -10.02 4.99 0.07
CA GLY A 246 -9.81 3.55 0.19
C GLY A 246 -11.13 2.79 0.12
N LEU A 247 -11.24 1.86 -0.82
CA LEU A 247 -12.42 1.05 -1.08
C LEU A 247 -12.18 -0.43 -0.80
N SER A 248 -13.21 -1.07 -0.24
CA SER A 248 -13.31 -2.51 -0.17
C SER A 248 -14.72 -3.02 -0.42
N ASN A 249 -14.84 -4.32 -0.64
CA ASN A 249 -16.08 -5.10 -0.59
C ASN A 249 -15.73 -6.59 -0.46
N PRO A 250 -16.71 -7.46 -0.12
CA PRO A 250 -16.47 -8.90 0.01
C PRO A 250 -15.83 -9.54 -1.23
N TYR A 251 -16.21 -9.09 -2.44
CA TYR A 251 -15.66 -9.62 -3.69
C TYR A 251 -14.16 -9.40 -3.79
N ILE A 252 -13.64 -8.18 -3.60
CA ILE A 252 -12.20 -7.95 -3.77
C ILE A 252 -11.37 -8.62 -2.68
N GLU A 253 -11.91 -8.75 -1.47
CA GLU A 253 -11.26 -9.43 -0.35
C GLU A 253 -11.14 -10.94 -0.64
N ASP A 254 -12.22 -11.58 -1.09
CA ASP A 254 -12.22 -12.97 -1.52
C ASP A 254 -11.26 -13.20 -2.69
N LYS A 255 -11.36 -12.40 -3.77
CA LYS A 255 -10.50 -12.60 -4.94
C LYS A 255 -9.04 -12.36 -4.60
N MET A 256 -8.71 -11.37 -3.80
CA MET A 256 -7.31 -11.11 -3.44
C MET A 256 -6.72 -12.28 -2.66
N VAL A 257 -7.36 -12.72 -1.58
CA VAL A 257 -6.85 -13.84 -0.77
C VAL A 257 -6.86 -15.13 -1.59
N GLY A 258 -7.95 -15.41 -2.29
CA GLY A 258 -8.15 -16.62 -3.08
C GLY A 258 -7.18 -16.75 -4.25
N ILE A 259 -6.91 -15.68 -5.01
CA ILE A 259 -6.00 -15.71 -6.17
C ILE A 259 -4.58 -16.07 -5.72
N ASN A 260 -4.07 -15.40 -4.68
CA ASN A 260 -2.74 -15.68 -4.13
C ASN A 260 -2.66 -17.06 -3.50
N SER A 261 -3.75 -17.52 -2.90
CA SER A 261 -3.80 -18.83 -2.28
C SER A 261 -3.81 -19.96 -3.30
N ARG A 262 -4.58 -19.88 -4.40
CA ARG A 262 -4.81 -21.02 -5.32
C ARG A 262 -3.53 -21.67 -5.86
N PHE A 263 -2.44 -20.92 -6.02
CA PHE A 263 -1.23 -21.40 -6.68
C PHE A 263 -0.06 -21.65 -5.72
N ARG A 264 -0.22 -21.32 -4.44
CA ARG A 264 0.76 -21.60 -3.38
C ARG A 264 0.39 -22.91 -2.69
N ASN A 265 1.36 -23.79 -2.45
CA ASN A 265 1.16 -25.06 -1.72
C ASN A 265 1.86 -25.07 -0.37
N GLU A 266 2.91 -24.27 -0.22
CA GLU A 266 3.62 -24.12 1.04
C GLU A 266 2.72 -23.45 2.09
N GLY A 267 2.72 -23.99 3.31
CA GLY A 267 1.91 -23.48 4.42
C GLY A 267 0.41 -23.80 4.36
N LYS A 268 -0.05 -24.55 3.34
CA LYS A 268 -1.45 -24.98 3.24
C LYS A 268 -1.77 -26.21 4.07
N SER A 269 -2.89 -26.14 4.76
CA SER A 269 -3.53 -27.26 5.46
C SER A 269 -5.05 -27.09 5.46
N GLU A 270 -5.77 -28.04 6.06
CA GLU A 270 -7.22 -27.91 6.27
C GLU A 270 -7.55 -26.73 7.20
N LEU A 271 -6.69 -26.44 8.18
CA LEU A 271 -6.88 -25.36 9.14
C LEU A 271 -6.30 -24.03 8.66
N SER A 272 -5.42 -24.06 7.65
CA SER A 272 -4.82 -22.87 7.03
C SER A 272 -4.84 -22.96 5.50
N PRO A 273 -6.03 -22.94 4.87
CA PRO A 273 -6.16 -23.19 3.42
C PRO A 273 -5.71 -22.00 2.54
N TYR A 274 -5.58 -20.80 3.11
CA TYR A 274 -5.36 -19.56 2.35
C TYR A 274 -4.03 -18.86 2.69
N PRO A 275 -2.87 -19.36 2.20
CA PRO A 275 -1.58 -18.73 2.46
C PRO A 275 -1.48 -17.31 1.88
N GLY A 276 -2.34 -16.94 0.91
CA GLY A 276 -2.40 -15.59 0.35
C GLY A 276 -2.96 -14.52 1.29
N VAL A 277 -3.34 -14.88 2.52
CA VAL A 277 -3.74 -13.90 3.56
C VAL A 277 -2.60 -12.94 3.93
N ASP A 278 -1.35 -13.33 3.69
CA ASP A 278 -0.16 -12.49 3.90
C ASP A 278 -0.08 -11.26 2.95
N HIS A 279 -0.92 -11.24 1.90
CA HIS A 279 -1.05 -10.14 0.95
C HIS A 279 -2.10 -9.09 1.35
N VAL A 280 -2.74 -9.24 2.52
CA VAL A 280 -3.87 -8.39 2.93
C VAL A 280 -3.50 -6.90 2.98
N ALA A 281 -2.24 -6.56 3.21
CA ALA A 281 -1.73 -5.18 3.13
C ALA A 281 -1.81 -4.53 1.72
N ALA A 282 -2.23 -5.27 0.68
CA ALA A 282 -2.56 -4.71 -0.63
C ALA A 282 -3.90 -3.94 -0.66
N LEU A 283 -4.75 -4.14 0.36
CA LEU A 283 -6.00 -3.40 0.53
C LEU A 283 -5.79 -2.08 1.30
N PRO A 284 -6.70 -1.11 1.12
CA PRO A 284 -7.83 -1.13 0.19
C PRO A 284 -7.38 -0.87 -1.25
N THR A 285 -8.25 -1.16 -2.24
CA THR A 285 -8.09 -0.55 -3.58
C THR A 285 -8.43 0.93 -3.51
N GLU A 286 -7.95 1.76 -4.44
CA GLU A 286 -8.10 3.20 -4.31
C GLU A 286 -8.68 3.95 -5.50
N VAL A 287 -9.41 5.01 -5.16
CA VAL A 287 -9.78 6.14 -6.01
C VAL A 287 -9.03 7.36 -5.50
N LEU A 288 -8.46 8.14 -6.42
CA LEU A 288 -7.81 9.41 -6.13
C LEU A 288 -8.63 10.54 -6.73
N ILE A 289 -8.74 11.64 -5.99
CA ILE A 289 -9.24 12.91 -6.51
C ILE A 289 -8.09 13.89 -6.42
N VAL A 290 -7.64 14.40 -7.55
CA VAL A 290 -6.44 15.25 -7.65
C VAL A 290 -6.78 16.55 -8.33
N ARG A 291 -6.17 17.65 -7.89
CA ARG A 291 -6.24 18.94 -8.55
C ARG A 291 -4.97 19.17 -9.34
N GLU A 292 -5.12 19.39 -10.65
CA GLU A 292 -3.99 19.57 -11.56
C GLU A 292 -4.25 20.77 -12.45
N GLY A 293 -3.55 21.87 -12.20
CA GLY A 293 -3.83 23.14 -12.89
C GLY A 293 -5.23 23.65 -12.56
N ASP A 294 -6.05 23.82 -13.59
CA ASP A 294 -7.43 24.28 -13.54
C ASP A 294 -8.47 23.15 -13.49
N GLU A 295 -8.02 21.88 -13.39
CA GLU A 295 -8.88 20.71 -13.36
C GLU A 295 -8.87 20.00 -12.00
N THR A 296 -10.02 19.44 -11.63
CA THR A 296 -10.16 18.35 -10.66
C THR A 296 -10.37 17.06 -11.42
N VAL A 297 -9.55 16.03 -11.16
CA VAL A 297 -9.62 14.74 -11.84
C VAL A 297 -9.86 13.63 -10.83
N VAL A 298 -10.91 12.85 -11.05
CA VAL A 298 -11.20 11.61 -10.32
C VAL A 298 -10.63 10.44 -11.12
N LEU A 299 -9.82 9.60 -10.51
CA LEU A 299 -9.17 8.48 -11.17
C LEU A 299 -8.97 7.29 -10.24
N HIS A 300 -8.75 6.12 -10.81
CA HIS A 300 -8.23 4.95 -10.08
C HIS A 300 -7.14 4.27 -10.90
N TYR A 301 -6.42 3.33 -10.31
CA TYR A 301 -5.46 2.52 -11.06
C TYR A 301 -6.16 1.42 -11.85
N GLY A 302 -5.62 1.09 -13.01
CA GLY A 302 -5.97 -0.10 -13.75
C GLY A 302 -5.70 -1.32 -12.87
N GLN A 303 -6.75 -2.09 -12.58
CA GLN A 303 -6.68 -3.14 -11.56
C GLN A 303 -5.76 -4.30 -11.98
N MET A 304 -5.50 -4.48 -13.27
CA MET A 304 -4.52 -5.46 -13.75
C MET A 304 -3.08 -5.02 -13.43
N TRP A 305 -2.79 -3.72 -13.48
CA TRP A 305 -1.49 -3.19 -13.06
C TRP A 305 -1.33 -3.32 -11.55
N ARG A 306 -2.35 -2.96 -10.77
CA ARG A 306 -2.38 -3.16 -9.31
C ARG A 306 -2.16 -4.62 -8.93
N MET A 307 -2.90 -5.53 -9.57
CA MET A 307 -2.82 -6.97 -9.33
C MET A 307 -1.40 -7.50 -9.58
N GLN A 308 -0.70 -6.97 -10.60
CA GLN A 308 0.70 -7.33 -10.84
C GLN A 308 1.68 -6.72 -9.85
N LEU A 309 1.37 -5.57 -9.26
CA LEU A 309 2.28 -4.92 -8.31
C LEU A 309 2.29 -5.70 -7.00
N TYR A 310 1.10 -6.09 -6.53
CA TYR A 310 0.94 -6.72 -5.23
C TYR A 310 0.97 -8.24 -5.27
N PHE A 311 0.50 -8.89 -6.35
CA PHE A 311 0.32 -10.36 -6.38
C PHE A 311 1.23 -11.04 -7.41
N TRP A 312 2.35 -10.40 -7.71
CA TRP A 312 3.39 -10.89 -8.61
C TRP A 312 3.92 -12.30 -8.32
N ASP A 313 3.96 -12.72 -7.06
CA ASP A 313 4.36 -14.05 -6.59
C ASP A 313 3.37 -15.14 -7.03
N SER A 314 2.09 -14.80 -7.25
CA SER A 314 1.07 -15.71 -7.76
C SER A 314 1.40 -16.28 -9.14
N GLY A 315 2.24 -15.58 -9.91
CA GLY A 315 2.73 -16.00 -11.21
C GLY A 315 1.70 -15.89 -12.35
N TYR A 316 2.18 -16.09 -13.59
CA TYR A 316 1.41 -15.85 -14.80
C TYR A 316 0.13 -16.70 -14.94
N ARG A 317 0.16 -17.95 -14.43
CA ARG A 317 -1.00 -18.85 -14.47
C ARG A 317 -2.15 -18.31 -13.64
N ALA A 318 -1.87 -17.75 -12.47
CA ALA A 318 -2.89 -17.14 -11.61
C ALA A 318 -3.57 -15.97 -12.29
N PHE A 319 -2.79 -15.09 -12.90
CA PHE A 319 -3.32 -13.94 -13.61
C PHE A 319 -4.13 -14.31 -14.85
N THR A 320 -3.71 -15.34 -15.59
CA THR A 320 -4.48 -15.83 -16.75
C THR A 320 -5.82 -16.42 -16.30
N ALA A 321 -5.83 -17.19 -15.21
CA ALA A 321 -7.05 -17.77 -14.64
C ALA A 321 -8.04 -16.72 -14.09
N ASN A 322 -7.58 -15.50 -13.79
CA ASN A 322 -8.39 -14.45 -13.18
C ASN A 322 -8.39 -13.16 -14.02
N VAL A 323 -8.16 -13.25 -15.33
CA VAL A 323 -8.01 -12.08 -16.22
C VAL A 323 -9.25 -11.17 -16.25
N GLY A 324 -10.44 -11.72 -15.95
CA GLY A 324 -11.70 -10.98 -15.87
C GLY A 324 -11.91 -10.20 -14.56
N VAL A 325 -11.21 -10.57 -13.47
CA VAL A 325 -11.39 -9.95 -12.15
C VAL A 325 -11.04 -8.45 -12.21
N PRO A 326 -9.89 -8.02 -12.77
CA PRO A 326 -9.59 -6.60 -12.90
C PRO A 326 -10.63 -5.78 -13.66
N GLY A 327 -11.16 -6.31 -14.77
CA GLY A 327 -12.19 -5.61 -15.55
C GLY A 327 -13.49 -5.45 -14.79
N THR A 328 -13.87 -6.47 -14.02
CA THR A 328 -15.07 -6.44 -13.16
C THR A 328 -14.96 -5.36 -12.09
N ILE A 329 -13.81 -5.27 -11.43
CA ILE A 329 -13.53 -4.24 -10.40
C ILE A 329 -13.55 -2.83 -11.02
N VAL A 330 -12.85 -2.62 -12.15
CA VAL A 330 -12.82 -1.32 -12.85
C VAL A 330 -14.24 -0.88 -13.22
N ASN A 331 -15.00 -1.74 -13.89
CA ASN A 331 -16.34 -1.40 -14.34
C ASN A 331 -17.26 -1.06 -13.15
N SER A 332 -17.11 -1.76 -12.03
CA SER A 332 -17.89 -1.50 -10.82
C SER A 332 -17.55 -0.16 -10.16
N ILE A 333 -16.26 0.18 -10.02
CA ILE A 333 -15.83 1.49 -9.49
C ILE A 333 -16.35 2.61 -10.40
N GLU A 334 -16.14 2.48 -11.71
CA GLU A 334 -16.58 3.51 -12.67
C GLU A 334 -18.09 3.67 -12.70
N ALA A 335 -18.86 2.57 -12.63
CA ALA A 335 -20.31 2.62 -12.58
C ALA A 335 -20.80 3.35 -11.32
N ALA A 336 -20.20 3.07 -10.16
CA ALA A 336 -20.54 3.76 -8.91
C ALA A 336 -20.26 5.27 -9.02
N ILE A 337 -19.09 5.67 -9.54
CA ILE A 337 -18.71 7.09 -9.67
C ILE A 337 -19.53 7.83 -10.74
N LYS A 338 -19.83 7.19 -11.87
CA LYS A 338 -20.53 7.81 -13.02
C LYS A 338 -22.05 7.80 -12.89
N THR A 339 -22.60 7.24 -11.82
CA THR A 339 -24.06 7.23 -11.64
C THR A 339 -24.56 8.67 -11.47
N ASP A 340 -25.07 9.23 -12.57
CA ASP A 340 -25.81 10.49 -12.56
C ASP A 340 -27.22 10.20 -12.06
N ARG A 341 -27.51 10.69 -10.86
CA ARG A 341 -28.84 10.75 -10.28
C ARG A 341 -29.02 12.11 -9.65
#